data_AF-A0AAP0PWM2-F1
#
_entry.id   AF-A0AAP0PWM2-F1
#
_cell.length_a   1.000
_cell.length_b   1.000
_cell.length_c   1.000
_cell.angle_alpha   90.00
_cell.angle_beta   90.00
_cell.angle_gamma   90.00
#
_symmetry.space_group_name_H-M   'P 1'
#
loop_
_entity.id
_entity.type
_entity.pdbx_description
1 polymer ?
#
loop_
_entity_poly.entity_id
_entity_poly.type
_entity_poly.pdbx_seq_one_letter_code
_entity_poly.pdbx_strand_id
1 'polypeptide(L)'
;MNVSSSLPFVRDRLVECYFWIVGVYFEPCYSLARIFMTKVMILTSIIDDFYDVYGTLEELQLFADALERWDITEINQLPEYMKVCYREVLNVYNEMEELMRHELGAPTSNNRRSSSYHIQYAKEGMKQLVRAYLVEAKWLDKGYTPKVEEYMPNALISAGYYSLTTTSFVGMGKMVSEEVFEWAMSEANFVRASAIICRLMNDVVSRKFEQERGHVASAMECYMNQYGLPEEEVEAELNKQVEEAWKELNKGLLRPTAFPMPILMRVVNLSRMIYVLYKHEDACRRQRGRSWVLQMRSNTLELEGSRMSSQVHQDTQASKKSKNTCSASTANIGRKSANFHPSIWGDYFLNYTSDEEAGARTYISFYQDMDEKNLSLEKLAKHDFNLVKSWHRKELSNISKYVFLASFTSTPQHKGI
;
A
#
# COMPACT_ATOMS: atom_id res chain seq x y z
N MET A 1 6.08 -13.58 7.92
CA MET A 1 5.27 -14.42 7.01
C MET A 1 6.14 -15.18 6.01
N ASN A 2 5.66 -16.21 5.29
CA ASN A 2 5.99 -16.43 3.86
C ASN A 2 4.63 -16.43 3.16
N VAL A 3 4.23 -15.23 2.73
CA VAL A 3 2.89 -14.97 2.17
C VAL A 3 2.62 -15.94 1.02
N SER A 4 3.60 -16.16 0.15
CA SER A 4 3.47 -16.98 -1.04
C SER A 4 3.17 -18.45 -0.75
N SER A 5 3.73 -19.02 0.33
CA SER A 5 3.46 -20.42 0.69
C SER A 5 2.23 -20.60 1.58
N SER A 6 1.91 -19.60 2.41
CA SER A 6 0.81 -19.69 3.39
C SER A 6 -0.52 -19.19 2.84
N LEU A 7 -0.47 -18.23 1.90
CA LEU A 7 -1.61 -17.58 1.25
C LEU A 7 -1.35 -17.51 -0.27
N PRO A 8 -1.42 -18.64 -1.00
CA PRO A 8 -1.12 -18.68 -2.42
C PRO A 8 -2.10 -17.86 -3.28
N PHE A 9 -3.23 -17.46 -2.69
CA PHE A 9 -4.28 -16.65 -3.29
C PHE A 9 -4.14 -15.16 -2.92
N VAL A 10 -3.01 -14.70 -2.37
CA VAL A 10 -2.81 -13.26 -2.12
C VAL A 10 -1.77 -12.71 -3.08
N ARG A 11 -2.02 -11.50 -3.58
CA ARG A 11 -1.12 -10.79 -4.49
C ARG A 11 0.19 -10.43 -3.77
N ASP A 12 1.35 -10.75 -4.38
CA ASP A 12 2.64 -10.21 -3.90
C ASP A 12 2.79 -8.76 -4.35
N ARG A 13 2.60 -7.84 -3.40
CA ARG A 13 2.60 -6.38 -3.65
C ARG A 13 3.70 -5.63 -2.89
N LEU A 14 4.71 -6.31 -2.35
CA LEU A 14 5.73 -5.65 -1.49
C LEU A 14 6.37 -4.43 -2.18
N VAL A 15 6.85 -4.61 -3.41
CA VAL A 15 7.53 -3.54 -4.16
C VAL A 15 6.55 -2.43 -4.55
N GLU A 16 5.33 -2.80 -4.95
CA GLU A 16 4.26 -1.85 -5.29
C GLU A 16 3.88 -0.98 -4.10
N CYS A 17 3.59 -1.61 -2.96
CA CYS A 17 3.27 -0.92 -1.71
C CYS A 17 4.42 -0.01 -1.29
N TYR A 18 5.65 -0.51 -1.28
CA TYR A 18 6.80 0.31 -0.89
C TYR A 18 7.02 1.49 -1.84
N PHE A 19 6.84 1.31 -3.15
CA PHE A 19 6.89 2.41 -4.12
C PHE A 19 5.81 3.47 -3.86
N TRP A 20 4.58 3.04 -3.56
CA TRP A 20 3.50 3.93 -3.16
C TRP A 20 3.92 4.79 -1.95
N ILE A 21 4.46 4.16 -0.92
CA ILE A 21 4.83 4.81 0.33
C ILE A 21 6.03 5.75 0.18
N VAL A 22 7.01 5.42 -0.66
CA VAL A 22 8.13 6.34 -1.00
C VAL A 22 7.61 7.62 -1.64
N GLY A 23 6.55 7.54 -2.44
CA GLY A 23 5.90 8.73 -2.99
C GLY A 23 5.23 9.62 -1.93
N VAL A 24 4.80 9.04 -0.81
CA VAL A 24 4.26 9.78 0.34
C VAL A 24 5.37 10.46 1.14
N TYR A 25 6.46 9.73 1.41
CA TYR A 25 7.62 10.15 2.20
C TYR A 25 8.93 9.74 1.53
N PHE A 26 9.56 10.60 0.75
CA PHE A 26 10.86 10.27 0.13
C PHE A 26 12.06 10.68 1.01
N GLU A 27 11.83 11.54 2.01
CA GLU A 27 12.89 12.11 2.84
C GLU A 27 13.46 11.08 3.83
N PRO A 28 14.80 10.96 4.00
CA PRO A 28 15.40 9.94 4.87
C PRO A 28 14.91 9.95 6.32
N CYS A 29 14.58 11.12 6.87
CA CYS A 29 14.09 11.27 8.25
C CYS A 29 12.77 10.56 8.54
N TYR A 30 11.99 10.19 7.50
CA TYR A 30 10.72 9.48 7.64
C TYR A 30 10.85 7.96 7.43
N SER A 31 12.04 7.40 7.65
CA SER A 31 12.30 5.95 7.52
C SER A 31 11.32 5.10 8.32
N LEU A 32 11.09 5.45 9.59
CA LEU A 32 10.18 4.70 10.45
C LEU A 32 8.73 4.74 9.93
N ALA A 33 8.24 5.92 9.54
CA ALA A 33 6.92 6.07 8.91
C ALA A 33 6.78 5.24 7.65
N ARG A 34 7.80 5.21 6.77
CA ARG A 34 7.77 4.38 5.56
C ARG A 34 7.68 2.89 5.87
N ILE A 35 8.43 2.41 6.86
CA ILE A 35 8.41 1.00 7.26
C ILE A 35 7.01 0.62 7.77
N PHE A 36 6.44 1.43 8.68
CA PHE A 36 5.09 1.19 9.22
C PHE A 36 4.03 1.20 8.12
N MET A 37 4.01 2.26 7.32
CA MET A 37 3.06 2.42 6.22
C MET A 37 3.13 1.26 5.24
N THR A 38 4.33 0.79 4.90
CA THR A 38 4.50 -0.32 3.94
C THR A 38 3.97 -1.63 4.53
N LYS A 39 4.28 -1.93 5.80
CA LYS A 39 3.77 -3.12 6.48
C LYS A 39 2.24 -3.10 6.57
N VAL A 40 1.67 -1.97 6.97
CA VAL A 40 0.20 -1.80 7.06
C VAL A 40 -0.44 -1.90 5.68
N MET A 41 0.14 -1.30 4.64
CA MET A 41 -0.40 -1.35 3.28
C MET A 41 -0.41 -2.77 2.70
N ILE A 42 0.62 -3.58 2.97
CA ILE A 42 0.65 -5.00 2.59
C ILE A 42 -0.44 -5.77 3.33
N LEU A 43 -0.61 -5.54 4.63
CA LEU A 43 -1.67 -6.19 5.41
C LEU A 43 -3.06 -5.79 4.90
N THR A 44 -3.27 -4.51 4.60
CA THR A 44 -4.50 -4.02 3.99
C THR A 44 -4.77 -4.71 2.65
N SER A 45 -3.77 -4.89 1.78
CA SER A 45 -4.00 -5.58 0.50
C SER A 45 -4.29 -7.08 0.65
N ILE A 46 -3.74 -7.73 1.69
CA ILE A 46 -4.09 -9.11 2.04
C ILE A 46 -5.55 -9.18 2.50
N ILE A 47 -5.97 -8.24 3.35
CA ILE A 47 -7.34 -8.18 3.87
C ILE A 47 -8.33 -7.89 2.73
N ASP A 48 -8.01 -6.95 1.84
CA ASP A 48 -8.75 -6.67 0.60
C ASP A 48 -9.00 -7.95 -0.21
N ASP A 49 -7.96 -8.77 -0.42
CA ASP A 49 -8.09 -10.07 -1.12
C ASP A 49 -9.00 -11.07 -0.39
N PHE A 50 -9.08 -11.01 0.95
CA PHE A 50 -10.03 -11.82 1.70
C PHE A 50 -11.46 -11.40 1.38
N TYR A 51 -11.77 -10.11 1.43
CA TYR A 51 -13.13 -9.59 1.27
C TYR A 51 -13.62 -9.64 -0.18
N ASP A 52 -12.74 -9.41 -1.14
CA ASP A 52 -13.13 -9.30 -2.56
C ASP A 52 -13.22 -10.65 -3.27
N VAL A 53 -12.37 -11.59 -2.88
CA VAL A 53 -12.12 -12.79 -3.70
C VAL A 53 -12.39 -14.06 -2.92
N TYR A 54 -11.73 -14.26 -1.78
CA TYR A 54 -11.56 -15.60 -1.24
C TYR A 54 -12.52 -15.97 -0.09
N GLY A 55 -12.80 -15.02 0.80
CA GLY A 55 -13.56 -15.25 2.01
C GLY A 55 -15.04 -15.48 1.75
N THR A 56 -15.64 -16.39 2.50
CA THR A 56 -17.11 -16.48 2.61
C THR A 56 -17.63 -15.42 3.58
N LEU A 57 -18.88 -14.99 3.43
CA LEU A 57 -19.43 -13.91 4.26
C LEU A 57 -19.34 -14.22 5.77
N GLU A 58 -19.53 -15.48 6.17
CA GLU A 58 -19.39 -15.93 7.55
C GLU A 58 -17.94 -15.84 8.05
N GLU A 59 -16.97 -16.29 7.25
CA GLU A 59 -15.53 -16.19 7.57
C GLU A 59 -15.10 -14.71 7.68
N LEU A 60 -15.60 -13.85 6.80
CA LEU A 60 -15.35 -12.41 6.81
C LEU A 60 -15.93 -11.72 8.05
N GLN A 61 -17.15 -12.08 8.46
CA GLN A 61 -17.74 -11.57 9.69
C GLN A 61 -16.90 -11.97 10.92
N LEU A 62 -16.44 -13.23 11.01
CA LEU A 62 -15.56 -13.68 12.09
C LEU A 62 -14.24 -12.89 12.12
N PHE A 63 -13.66 -12.60 10.95
CA PHE A 63 -12.44 -11.80 10.83
C PHE A 63 -12.66 -10.34 11.27
N ALA A 64 -13.75 -9.72 10.85
CA ALA A 64 -14.14 -8.37 11.29
C ALA A 64 -14.30 -8.30 12.81
N ASP A 65 -15.00 -9.27 13.39
CA ASP A 65 -15.24 -9.35 14.83
C ASP A 65 -13.94 -9.54 15.62
N ALA A 66 -13.01 -10.36 15.11
CA ALA A 66 -11.69 -10.55 15.71
C ALA A 66 -10.86 -9.27 15.69
N LEU A 67 -10.88 -8.51 14.59
CA LEU A 67 -10.22 -7.20 14.52
C LEU A 67 -10.91 -6.15 15.39
N GLU A 68 -12.23 -6.19 15.51
CA GLU A 68 -12.98 -5.30 16.39
C GLU A 68 -12.55 -5.48 17.85
N ARG A 69 -12.38 -6.74 18.29
CA ARG A 69 -11.91 -7.06 19.65
C ARG A 69 -10.40 -6.84 19.82
N TRP A 70 -9.61 -6.99 18.76
CA TRP A 70 -8.16 -6.79 18.74
C TRP A 70 -7.41 -7.64 19.79
N ASP A 71 -7.84 -8.90 19.98
CA ASP A 71 -7.26 -9.84 20.95
C ASP A 71 -6.78 -11.13 20.27
N ILE A 72 -5.55 -11.54 20.57
CA ILE A 72 -4.95 -12.76 20.03
C ILE A 72 -5.78 -14.02 20.34
N THR A 73 -6.60 -14.03 21.41
CA THR A 73 -7.47 -15.17 21.72
C THR A 73 -8.53 -15.45 20.64
N GLU A 74 -8.91 -14.42 19.87
CA GLU A 74 -9.87 -14.52 18.76
C GLU A 74 -9.37 -15.38 17.62
N ILE A 75 -8.06 -15.58 17.51
CA ILE A 75 -7.43 -16.33 16.42
C ILE A 75 -7.96 -17.77 16.30
N ASN A 76 -8.44 -18.36 17.41
CA ASN A 76 -8.94 -19.73 17.42
C ASN A 76 -10.27 -19.90 16.67
N GLN A 77 -11.02 -18.81 16.51
CA GLN A 77 -12.31 -18.80 15.81
C GLN A 77 -12.14 -18.62 14.29
N LEU A 78 -10.96 -18.19 13.83
CA LEU A 78 -10.71 -17.87 12.44
C LEU A 78 -10.34 -19.13 11.62
N PRO A 79 -10.65 -19.16 10.31
CA PRO A 79 -10.09 -20.13 9.39
C PRO A 79 -8.56 -20.09 9.36
N GLU A 80 -7.92 -21.24 9.12
CA GLU A 80 -6.46 -21.39 9.22
C GLU A 80 -5.68 -20.37 8.37
N TYR A 81 -6.18 -20.05 7.18
CA TYR A 81 -5.56 -19.05 6.30
C TYR A 81 -5.65 -17.63 6.88
N MET A 82 -6.78 -17.25 7.50
CA MET A 82 -6.97 -15.93 8.09
C MET A 82 -6.16 -15.74 9.38
N LYS A 83 -5.90 -16.82 10.12
CA LYS A 83 -5.08 -16.78 11.35
C LYS A 83 -3.70 -16.19 11.11
N VAL A 84 -3.10 -16.51 9.97
CA VAL A 84 -1.77 -15.99 9.60
C VAL A 84 -1.82 -14.48 9.47
N CYS A 85 -2.76 -13.95 8.69
CA CYS A 85 -2.92 -12.51 8.52
C CYS A 85 -3.28 -11.81 9.85
N TYR A 86 -4.23 -12.34 10.61
CA TYR A 86 -4.67 -11.75 11.88
C TYR A 86 -3.52 -11.62 12.89
N ARG A 87 -2.72 -12.68 13.05
CA ARG A 87 -1.54 -12.66 13.91
C ARG A 87 -0.55 -11.58 13.48
N GLU A 88 -0.32 -11.45 12.18
CA GLU A 88 0.63 -10.47 11.65
C GLU A 88 0.12 -9.03 11.78
N VAL A 89 -1.20 -8.80 11.67
CA VAL A 89 -1.79 -7.50 12.04
C VAL A 89 -1.47 -7.16 13.49
N LEU A 90 -1.71 -8.08 14.44
CA LEU A 90 -1.39 -7.82 15.85
C LEU A 90 0.11 -7.57 16.07
N ASN A 91 0.98 -8.38 15.45
CA ASN A 91 2.42 -8.23 15.56
C ASN A 91 2.92 -6.88 15.06
N VAL A 92 2.47 -6.43 13.88
CA VAL A 92 2.90 -5.14 13.29
C VAL A 92 2.49 -3.98 14.18
N TYR A 93 1.25 -3.98 14.66
CA TYR A 93 0.78 -2.89 15.52
C TYR A 93 1.46 -2.88 16.89
N ASN A 94 1.79 -4.06 17.45
CA ASN A 94 2.57 -4.14 18.68
C ASN A 94 4.02 -3.67 18.48
N GLU A 95 4.64 -4.02 17.35
CA GLU A 95 5.98 -3.53 16.99
C GLU A 95 5.97 -2.00 16.81
N MET A 96 4.96 -1.46 16.13
CA MET A 96 4.77 -0.02 16.00
C MET A 96 4.65 0.65 17.36
N GLU A 97 3.87 0.07 18.27
CA GLU A 97 3.71 0.60 19.63
C GLU A 97 5.03 0.62 20.41
N GLU A 98 5.81 -0.43 20.35
CA GLU A 98 7.10 -0.52 21.06
C GLU A 98 8.12 0.49 20.50
N LEU A 99 8.22 0.59 19.17
CA LEU A 99 9.10 1.55 18.53
C LEU A 99 8.68 3.00 18.79
N MET A 100 7.37 3.30 18.77
CA MET A 100 6.89 4.64 19.10
C MET A 100 7.09 5.00 20.58
N ARG A 101 7.03 4.03 21.48
CA ARG A 101 7.36 4.21 22.90
C ARG A 101 8.81 4.62 23.08
N HIS A 102 9.73 4.02 22.31
CA HIS A 102 11.14 4.39 22.31
C HIS A 102 11.37 5.80 21.73
N GLU A 103 10.80 6.10 20.56
CA GLU A 103 10.99 7.39 19.87
C GLU A 103 10.40 8.60 20.62
N LEU A 104 9.23 8.42 21.26
CA LEU A 104 8.56 9.50 21.99
C LEU A 104 9.12 9.67 23.41
N GLY A 105 9.82 8.65 23.94
CA GLY A 105 10.37 8.59 25.29
C GLY A 105 9.39 8.02 26.31
N ALA A 106 9.91 7.61 27.48
CA ALA A 106 9.11 7.01 28.54
C ALA A 106 7.96 7.93 28.99
N PRO A 107 6.77 7.37 29.29
CA PRO A 107 5.66 8.16 29.76
C PRO A 107 6.00 8.81 31.11
N THR A 108 6.14 10.13 31.14
CA THR A 108 6.15 10.89 32.39
C THR A 108 4.75 10.85 33.00
N SER A 109 4.59 11.18 34.29
CA SER A 109 3.28 11.20 34.97
C SER A 109 2.23 12.06 34.23
N ASN A 110 2.67 13.04 33.43
CA ASN A 110 1.82 13.90 32.63
C ASN A 110 1.68 13.46 31.15
N ASN A 111 2.38 12.40 30.73
CA ASN A 111 2.51 12.01 29.31
C ASN A 111 2.32 10.50 29.04
N ARG A 112 1.55 9.78 29.86
CA ARG A 112 1.17 8.37 29.62
C ARG A 112 0.46 8.11 28.29
N ARG A 113 -0.12 9.14 27.67
CA ARG A 113 -0.91 9.02 26.44
C ARG A 113 -0.12 9.11 25.14
N SER A 114 1.08 9.71 25.10
CA SER A 114 1.69 10.09 23.81
C SER A 114 1.91 8.94 22.82
N SER A 115 2.54 7.84 23.22
CA SER A 115 2.70 6.68 22.32
C SER A 115 1.40 5.90 22.14
N SER A 116 0.47 6.00 23.10
CA SER A 116 -0.77 5.25 23.13
C SER A 116 -1.75 5.74 22.06
N TYR A 117 -1.89 7.07 21.87
CA TYR A 117 -2.90 7.58 20.94
C TYR A 117 -2.53 7.30 19.47
N HIS A 118 -1.25 7.43 19.08
CA HIS A 118 -0.81 7.18 17.70
C HIS A 118 -1.26 5.80 17.21
N ILE A 119 -1.05 4.77 18.04
CA ILE A 119 -1.41 3.41 17.73
C ILE A 119 -2.91 3.18 17.85
N GLN A 120 -3.58 3.79 18.83
CA GLN A 120 -5.05 3.68 18.96
C GLN A 120 -5.77 4.21 17.72
N TYR A 121 -5.36 5.36 17.20
CA TYR A 121 -5.94 5.90 15.97
C TYR A 121 -5.65 5.02 14.75
N ALA A 122 -4.44 4.49 14.62
CA ALA A 122 -4.14 3.56 13.53
C ALA A 122 -4.97 2.27 13.63
N LYS A 123 -5.15 1.71 14.85
CA LYS A 123 -6.02 0.55 15.09
C LYS A 123 -7.46 0.86 14.69
N GLU A 124 -7.98 2.01 15.08
CA GLU A 124 -9.35 2.43 14.71
C GLU A 124 -9.49 2.62 13.19
N GLY A 125 -8.50 3.19 12.52
CA GLY A 125 -8.48 3.30 11.06
C GLY A 125 -8.55 1.94 10.36
N MET A 126 -7.84 0.93 10.85
CA MET A 126 -7.94 -0.45 10.35
C MET A 126 -9.32 -1.05 10.61
N LYS A 127 -9.90 -0.85 11.80
CA LYS A 127 -11.26 -1.34 12.12
C LYS A 127 -12.30 -0.72 11.20
N GLN A 128 -12.27 0.60 11.00
CA GLN A 128 -13.19 1.29 10.09
C GLN A 128 -13.10 0.75 8.66
N LEU A 129 -11.88 0.52 8.17
CA LEU A 129 -11.66 -0.07 6.85
C LEU A 129 -12.31 -1.45 6.73
N VAL A 130 -12.08 -2.34 7.70
CA VAL A 130 -12.64 -3.69 7.67
C VAL A 130 -14.17 -3.69 7.83
N ARG A 131 -14.73 -2.77 8.63
CA ARG A 131 -16.19 -2.58 8.70
C ARG A 131 -16.76 -2.19 7.33
N ALA A 132 -16.08 -1.31 6.58
CA ALA A 132 -16.51 -0.88 5.26
C ALA A 132 -16.41 -2.02 4.22
N TYR A 133 -15.34 -2.80 4.23
CA TYR A 133 -15.22 -4.00 3.39
C TYR A 133 -16.31 -5.03 3.69
N LEU A 134 -16.69 -5.20 4.96
CA LEU A 134 -17.77 -6.10 5.33
C LEU A 134 -19.14 -5.64 4.81
N VAL A 135 -19.37 -4.33 4.72
CA VAL A 135 -20.58 -3.79 4.08
C VAL A 135 -20.60 -4.12 2.58
N GLU A 136 -19.48 -3.92 1.87
CA GLU A 136 -19.34 -4.27 0.45
C GLU A 136 -19.53 -5.77 0.19
N ALA A 137 -18.95 -6.62 1.04
CA ALA A 137 -19.14 -8.06 0.96
C ALA A 137 -20.62 -8.46 1.14
N LYS A 138 -21.35 -7.77 2.02
CA LYS A 138 -22.81 -7.98 2.22
C LYS A 138 -23.63 -7.53 1.01
N TRP A 139 -23.23 -6.46 0.34
CA TRP A 139 -23.87 -6.03 -0.91
C TRP A 139 -23.64 -7.06 -2.02
N LEU A 140 -22.40 -7.55 -2.16
CA LEU A 140 -22.03 -8.54 -3.15
C LEU A 140 -22.79 -9.87 -2.95
N ASP A 141 -22.84 -10.38 -1.72
CA ASP A 141 -23.54 -11.62 -1.39
C ASP A 141 -25.04 -11.57 -1.75
N LYS A 142 -25.66 -10.40 -1.55
CA LYS A 142 -27.08 -10.18 -1.88
C LYS A 142 -27.33 -9.83 -3.35
N GLY A 143 -26.28 -9.67 -4.16
CA GLY A 143 -26.40 -9.10 -5.51
C GLY A 143 -27.02 -7.69 -5.51
N TYR A 144 -26.81 -6.94 -4.43
CA TYR A 144 -27.40 -5.62 -4.25
C TYR A 144 -26.51 -4.53 -4.84
N THR A 145 -27.09 -3.67 -5.68
CA THR A 145 -26.44 -2.44 -6.14
C THR A 145 -26.99 -1.27 -5.32
N PRO A 146 -26.16 -0.64 -4.46
CA PRO A 146 -26.58 0.52 -3.68
C PRO A 146 -26.84 1.74 -4.57
N LYS A 147 -27.60 2.69 -4.03
CA LYS A 147 -27.67 4.04 -4.60
C LYS A 147 -26.38 4.80 -4.31
N VAL A 148 -26.06 5.80 -5.12
CA VAL A 148 -24.88 6.66 -4.96
C VAL A 148 -24.78 7.25 -3.56
N GLU A 149 -25.89 7.68 -2.96
CA GLU A 149 -25.92 8.26 -1.62
C GLU A 149 -25.63 7.24 -0.51
N GLU A 150 -25.84 5.96 -0.75
CA GLU A 150 -25.51 4.85 0.15
C GLU A 150 -24.10 4.31 -0.11
N TYR A 151 -23.72 4.20 -1.38
CA TYR A 151 -22.42 3.75 -1.84
C TYR A 151 -21.29 4.66 -1.35
N MET A 152 -21.39 5.96 -1.66
CA MET A 152 -20.26 6.88 -1.51
C MET A 152 -19.72 6.97 -0.08
N PRO A 153 -20.54 7.11 0.98
CA PRO A 153 -20.02 7.14 2.35
C PRO A 153 -19.20 5.90 2.71
N ASN A 154 -19.66 4.70 2.33
CA ASN A 154 -18.91 3.46 2.58
C ASN A 154 -17.66 3.37 1.69
N ALA A 155 -17.81 3.71 0.41
CA ALA A 155 -16.75 3.63 -0.59
C ALA A 155 -15.55 4.53 -0.27
N LEU A 156 -15.79 5.70 0.33
CA LEU A 156 -14.71 6.59 0.79
C LEU A 156 -13.91 5.99 1.95
N ILE A 157 -14.54 5.19 2.81
CA ILE A 157 -13.87 4.49 3.90
C ILE A 157 -13.13 3.27 3.36
N SER A 158 -13.78 2.45 2.52
CA SER A 158 -13.19 1.24 1.92
C SER A 158 -12.05 1.54 0.95
N ALA A 159 -11.95 2.78 0.44
CA ALA A 159 -10.78 3.24 -0.32
C ALA A 159 -9.48 3.19 0.50
N GLY A 160 -9.57 3.05 1.83
CA GLY A 160 -8.45 2.89 2.73
C GLY A 160 -7.70 4.20 3.03
N TYR A 161 -8.05 5.31 2.40
CA TYR A 161 -7.28 6.56 2.50
C TYR A 161 -7.37 7.25 3.86
N TYR A 162 -8.47 7.10 4.60
CA TYR A 162 -8.54 7.54 6.00
C TYR A 162 -7.59 6.74 6.89
N SER A 163 -7.59 5.41 6.74
CA SER A 163 -6.70 4.50 7.47
C SER A 163 -5.23 4.72 7.13
N LEU A 164 -4.90 4.87 5.84
CA LEU A 164 -3.56 5.16 5.36
C LEU A 164 -3.08 6.54 5.79
N THR A 165 -3.92 7.58 5.71
CA THR A 165 -3.57 8.93 6.20
C THR A 165 -3.21 8.90 7.68
N THR A 166 -4.05 8.25 8.49
CA THR A 166 -3.86 8.10 9.93
C THR A 166 -2.58 7.32 10.24
N THR A 167 -2.36 6.19 9.59
CA THR A 167 -1.13 5.38 9.73
C THR A 167 0.11 6.17 9.34
N SER A 168 0.00 7.05 8.36
CA SER A 168 1.12 7.82 7.83
C SER A 168 1.72 8.74 8.91
N PHE A 169 0.89 9.23 9.81
CA PHE A 169 1.29 10.12 10.89
C PHE A 169 1.96 9.39 12.06
N VAL A 170 1.75 8.07 12.21
CA VAL A 170 2.29 7.29 13.34
C VAL A 170 3.80 7.42 13.45
N GLY A 171 4.53 7.19 12.36
CA GLY A 171 5.99 7.21 12.36
C GLY A 171 6.63 8.59 12.22
N MET A 172 5.86 9.69 12.34
CA MET A 172 6.36 11.07 12.23
C MET A 172 6.80 11.67 13.58
N GLY A 173 6.78 10.88 14.65
CA GLY A 173 7.31 11.27 15.96
C GLY A 173 6.55 12.44 16.60
N LYS A 174 7.26 13.26 17.39
CA LYS A 174 6.66 14.33 18.22
C LYS A 174 6.05 15.50 17.44
N MET A 175 6.19 15.52 16.11
CA MET A 175 5.59 16.56 15.26
C MET A 175 4.06 16.43 15.21
N VAL A 176 3.52 15.24 15.46
CA VAL A 176 2.10 14.94 15.29
C VAL A 176 1.40 14.96 16.64
N SER A 177 0.47 15.91 16.80
CA SER A 177 -0.43 15.98 17.95
C SER A 177 -1.63 15.05 17.79
N GLU A 178 -2.35 14.81 18.89
CA GLU A 178 -3.61 14.06 18.88
C GLU A 178 -4.68 14.71 17.97
N GLU A 179 -4.74 16.04 17.95
CA GLU A 179 -5.62 16.82 17.06
C GLU A 179 -5.40 16.51 15.57
N VAL A 180 -4.16 16.21 15.15
CA VAL A 180 -3.87 15.80 13.77
C VAL A 180 -4.51 14.45 13.45
N PHE A 181 -4.54 13.52 14.41
CA PHE A 181 -5.19 12.23 14.23
C PHE A 181 -6.72 12.34 14.24
N GLU A 182 -7.28 13.18 15.12
CA GLU A 182 -8.71 13.51 15.11
C GLU A 182 -9.13 14.10 13.77
N TRP A 183 -8.34 15.04 13.25
CA TRP A 183 -8.53 15.61 11.92
C TRP A 183 -8.40 14.57 10.80
N ALA A 184 -7.41 13.68 10.87
CA ALA A 184 -7.18 12.61 9.89
C ALA A 184 -8.36 11.65 9.78
N MET A 185 -8.98 11.35 10.91
CA MET A 185 -10.14 10.46 11.02
C MET A 185 -11.47 11.18 10.82
N SER A 186 -11.47 12.51 10.92
CA SER A 186 -12.63 13.31 10.59
C SER A 186 -12.87 13.30 9.07
N GLU A 187 -14.14 13.40 8.66
CA GLU A 187 -14.49 13.66 7.26
C GLU A 187 -14.25 15.12 6.85
N ALA A 188 -13.19 15.76 7.37
CA ALA A 188 -12.80 17.10 6.97
C ALA A 188 -12.57 17.15 5.45
N ASN A 189 -13.03 18.23 4.81
CA ASN A 189 -13.02 18.40 3.36
C ASN A 189 -11.67 18.03 2.71
N PHE A 190 -10.55 18.34 3.37
CA PHE A 190 -9.21 18.06 2.86
C PHE A 190 -8.90 16.55 2.76
N VAL A 191 -9.15 15.78 3.83
CA VAL A 191 -8.91 14.33 3.83
C VAL A 191 -9.96 13.62 2.98
N ARG A 192 -11.22 14.06 3.09
CA ARG A 192 -12.33 13.58 2.27
C ARG A 192 -12.06 13.76 0.77
N ALA A 193 -11.51 14.90 0.36
CA ALA A 193 -11.12 15.13 -1.03
C ALA A 193 -10.07 14.12 -1.51
N SER A 194 -9.06 13.80 -0.69
CA SER A 194 -8.10 12.76 -1.04
C SER A 194 -8.73 11.36 -1.16
N ALA A 195 -9.71 11.04 -0.32
CA ALA A 195 -10.45 9.78 -0.41
C ALA A 195 -11.32 9.72 -1.68
N ILE A 196 -11.98 10.83 -2.06
CA ILE A 196 -12.75 10.95 -3.32
C ILE A 196 -11.85 10.70 -4.53
N ILE A 197 -10.69 11.37 -4.59
CA ILE A 197 -9.72 11.17 -5.67
C ILE A 197 -9.31 9.71 -5.74
N CYS A 198 -9.01 9.08 -4.60
CA CYS A 198 -8.64 7.67 -4.58
C CYS A 198 -9.75 6.77 -5.12
N ARG A 199 -10.94 6.86 -4.52
CA ARG A 199 -12.06 5.98 -4.81
C ARG A 199 -12.49 6.10 -6.26
N LEU A 200 -12.76 7.31 -6.74
CA LEU A 200 -13.29 7.50 -8.09
C LEU A 200 -12.26 7.16 -9.17
N MET A 201 -10.97 7.50 -8.96
CA MET A 201 -9.92 7.08 -9.91
C MET A 201 -9.74 5.56 -9.93
N ASN A 202 -9.87 4.90 -8.78
CA ASN A 202 -9.84 3.45 -8.71
C ASN A 202 -11.02 2.87 -9.50
N ASP A 203 -12.25 3.21 -9.14
CA ASP A 203 -13.48 2.67 -9.73
C ASP A 203 -13.55 2.84 -11.25
N VAL A 204 -13.11 3.98 -11.80
CA VAL A 204 -13.08 4.21 -13.26
C VAL A 204 -12.09 3.26 -13.95
N VAL A 205 -10.91 3.09 -13.38
CA VAL A 205 -9.77 2.40 -14.01
C VAL A 205 -9.85 0.88 -13.86
N SER A 206 -10.29 0.39 -12.70
CA SER A 206 -10.41 -1.05 -12.41
C SER A 206 -11.73 -1.65 -12.89
N ARG A 207 -12.69 -0.84 -13.33
CA ARG A 207 -14.04 -1.26 -13.73
C ARG A 207 -14.10 -2.55 -14.55
N LYS A 208 -13.42 -2.58 -15.70
CA LYS A 208 -13.47 -3.72 -16.63
C LYS A 208 -13.05 -5.02 -15.93
N PHE A 209 -12.01 -4.93 -15.12
CA PHE A 209 -11.47 -6.05 -14.36
C PHE A 209 -12.39 -6.48 -13.21
N GLU A 210 -13.05 -5.53 -12.55
CA GLU A 210 -13.95 -5.79 -11.42
C GLU A 210 -15.23 -6.48 -11.91
N GLN A 211 -15.75 -6.06 -13.06
CA GLN A 211 -16.90 -6.68 -13.71
C GLN A 211 -16.61 -8.13 -14.13
N GLU A 212 -15.45 -8.40 -14.75
CA GLU A 212 -15.06 -9.76 -15.17
C GLU A 212 -14.97 -10.75 -13.99
N ARG A 213 -14.70 -10.25 -12.79
CA ARG A 213 -14.54 -11.07 -11.57
C ARG A 213 -15.83 -11.22 -10.76
N GLY A 214 -16.90 -10.51 -11.12
CA GLY A 214 -18.14 -10.45 -10.34
C GLY A 214 -17.91 -9.80 -8.98
N HIS A 215 -17.24 -8.64 -8.96
CA HIS A 215 -17.06 -7.81 -7.77
C HIS A 215 -18.32 -6.96 -7.47
N VAL A 216 -18.33 -6.27 -6.33
CA VAL A 216 -19.44 -5.37 -5.95
C VAL A 216 -19.56 -4.20 -6.94
N ALA A 217 -20.76 -3.62 -7.07
CA ALA A 217 -20.98 -2.46 -7.92
C ALA A 217 -20.08 -1.28 -7.51
N SER A 218 -19.33 -0.73 -8.47
CA SER A 218 -18.49 0.45 -8.26
C SER A 218 -19.31 1.74 -8.39
N ALA A 219 -18.66 2.92 -8.24
CA ALA A 219 -19.30 4.20 -8.53
C ALA A 219 -19.93 4.22 -9.94
N MET A 220 -19.27 3.62 -10.94
CA MET A 220 -19.78 3.60 -12.32
C MET A 220 -21.14 2.90 -12.41
N GLU A 221 -21.26 1.70 -11.83
CA GLU A 221 -22.52 0.96 -11.84
C GLU A 221 -23.61 1.66 -11.01
N CYS A 222 -23.25 2.22 -9.86
CA CYS A 222 -24.19 2.93 -9.00
C CYS A 222 -24.81 4.13 -9.73
N TYR A 223 -23.99 4.97 -10.40
CA TYR A 223 -24.46 6.12 -11.16
C TYR A 223 -25.28 5.72 -12.39
N MET A 224 -24.80 4.74 -13.18
CA MET A 224 -25.51 4.27 -14.36
C MET A 224 -26.90 3.72 -14.00
N ASN A 225 -26.98 2.90 -12.95
CA ASN A 225 -28.24 2.28 -12.53
C ASN A 225 -29.22 3.29 -11.92
N GLN A 226 -28.71 4.27 -11.17
CA GLN A 226 -29.58 5.25 -10.50
C GLN A 226 -30.11 6.34 -11.44
N TYR A 227 -29.28 6.83 -12.35
CA TYR A 227 -29.62 7.97 -13.21
C TYR A 227 -29.90 7.58 -14.67
N GLY A 228 -29.66 6.33 -15.06
CA GLY A 228 -29.89 5.85 -16.43
C GLY A 228 -28.96 6.50 -17.46
N LEU A 229 -27.79 6.98 -17.02
CA LEU A 229 -26.83 7.69 -17.87
C LEU A 229 -25.93 6.70 -18.62
N PRO A 230 -25.49 7.05 -19.85
CA PRO A 230 -24.50 6.26 -20.56
C PRO A 230 -23.14 6.32 -19.86
N GLU A 231 -22.31 5.30 -20.09
CA GLU A 231 -21.00 5.15 -19.46
C GLU A 231 -20.09 6.37 -19.61
N GLU A 232 -19.99 6.94 -20.80
CA GLU A 232 -19.15 8.12 -21.08
C GLU A 232 -19.57 9.34 -20.26
N GLU A 233 -20.88 9.54 -20.06
CA GLU A 233 -21.40 10.64 -19.25
C GLU A 233 -21.13 10.43 -17.75
N VAL A 234 -21.22 9.18 -17.27
CA VAL A 234 -20.87 8.86 -15.88
C VAL A 234 -19.37 9.03 -15.65
N GLU A 235 -18.52 8.54 -16.56
CA GLU A 235 -17.07 8.71 -16.47
C GLU A 235 -16.71 10.21 -16.45
N ALA A 236 -17.33 11.03 -17.29
CA ALA A 236 -17.14 12.48 -17.29
C ALA A 236 -17.54 13.12 -15.95
N GLU A 237 -18.67 12.72 -15.37
CA GLU A 237 -19.13 13.25 -14.07
C GLU A 237 -18.22 12.81 -12.92
N LEU A 238 -17.73 11.56 -12.90
CA LEU A 238 -16.78 11.10 -11.90
C LEU A 238 -15.43 11.84 -12.02
N ASN A 239 -14.93 12.03 -13.24
CA ASN A 239 -13.71 12.80 -13.48
C ASN A 239 -13.86 14.26 -13.04
N LYS A 240 -15.02 14.88 -13.27
CA LYS A 240 -15.32 16.23 -12.77
C LYS A 240 -15.30 16.29 -11.23
N GLN A 241 -15.85 15.28 -10.55
CA GLN A 241 -15.76 15.20 -9.08
C GLN A 241 -14.31 15.06 -8.59
N VAL A 242 -13.47 14.29 -9.30
CA VAL A 242 -12.03 14.21 -9.03
C VAL A 242 -11.36 15.58 -9.19
N GLU A 243 -11.68 16.33 -10.24
CA GLU A 243 -11.15 17.69 -10.44
C GLU A 243 -11.57 18.66 -9.32
N GLU A 244 -12.83 18.62 -8.90
CA GLU A 244 -13.31 19.43 -7.76
C GLU A 244 -12.62 19.04 -6.45
N ALA A 245 -12.41 17.75 -6.21
CA ALA A 245 -11.65 17.28 -5.05
C ALA A 245 -10.19 17.79 -5.07
N TRP A 246 -9.55 17.84 -6.24
CA TRP A 246 -8.23 18.47 -6.37
C TRP A 246 -8.25 19.97 -6.04
N LYS A 247 -9.31 20.70 -6.42
CA LYS A 247 -9.47 22.12 -6.06
C LYS A 247 -9.60 22.30 -4.55
N GLU A 248 -10.37 21.44 -3.87
CA GLU A 248 -10.49 21.48 -2.40
C GLU A 248 -9.16 21.15 -1.69
N LEU A 249 -8.38 20.19 -2.18
CA LEU A 249 -7.01 19.95 -1.70
C LEU A 249 -6.13 21.18 -1.89
N ASN A 250 -6.13 21.78 -3.08
CA ASN A 250 -5.30 22.96 -3.35
C ASN A 250 -5.70 24.15 -2.47
N LYS A 251 -7.00 24.33 -2.22
CA LYS A 251 -7.53 25.36 -1.31
C LYS A 251 -7.03 25.17 0.11
N GLY A 252 -6.97 23.94 0.63
CA GLY A 252 -6.45 23.66 1.97
C GLY A 252 -4.93 23.90 2.12
N LEU A 253 -4.21 24.12 1.03
CA LEU A 253 -2.78 24.51 1.03
C LEU A 253 -2.57 26.03 1.00
N LEU A 254 -3.63 26.82 0.80
CA LEU A 254 -3.55 28.29 0.85
C LEU A 254 -3.44 28.76 2.30
N ARG A 255 -2.71 29.86 2.53
CA ARG A 255 -2.52 30.40 3.89
C ARG A 255 -3.76 31.19 4.35
N PRO A 256 -4.14 31.11 5.65
CA PRO A 256 -3.54 30.27 6.69
C PRO A 256 -3.91 28.78 6.52
N THR A 257 -2.96 27.88 6.76
CA THR A 257 -3.18 26.43 6.68
C THR A 257 -3.65 25.87 8.01
N ALA A 258 -4.46 24.80 7.99
CA ALA A 258 -4.95 24.15 9.22
C ALA A 258 -3.82 23.50 10.03
N PHE A 259 -2.85 22.90 9.34
CA PHE A 259 -1.69 22.25 9.94
C PHE A 259 -0.39 22.65 9.22
N PRO A 260 0.78 22.38 9.82
CA PRO A 260 2.07 22.49 9.14
C PRO A 260 2.13 21.69 7.84
N MET A 261 2.85 22.23 6.84
CA MET A 261 3.00 21.59 5.52
C MET A 261 3.45 20.12 5.59
N PRO A 262 4.39 19.70 6.46
CA PRO A 262 4.78 18.28 6.54
C PRO A 262 3.62 17.32 6.80
N ILE A 263 2.58 17.74 7.52
CA ILE A 263 1.35 16.95 7.78
C ILE A 263 0.44 16.96 6.56
N LEU A 264 0.13 18.15 6.02
CA LEU A 264 -0.76 18.30 4.86
C LEU A 264 -0.22 17.59 3.62
N MET A 265 1.11 17.61 3.44
CA MET A 265 1.77 16.97 2.31
C MET A 265 1.61 15.44 2.29
N ARG A 266 1.26 14.80 3.41
CA ARG A 266 1.05 13.34 3.45
C ARG A 266 -0.23 12.95 2.75
N VAL A 267 -1.30 13.67 3.05
CA VAL A 267 -2.60 13.53 2.37
C VAL A 267 -2.44 13.85 0.89
N VAL A 268 -1.82 15.00 0.56
CA VAL A 268 -1.61 15.40 -0.84
C VAL A 268 -0.76 14.40 -1.62
N ASN A 269 0.31 13.88 -1.01
CA ASN A 269 1.15 12.91 -1.69
C ASN A 269 0.46 11.55 -1.86
N LEU A 270 -0.41 11.13 -0.93
CA LEU A 270 -1.30 9.99 -1.18
C LEU A 270 -2.15 10.24 -2.43
N SER A 271 -2.82 11.40 -2.54
CA SER A 271 -3.63 11.75 -3.73
C SER A 271 -2.79 11.82 -5.02
N ARG A 272 -1.53 12.30 -4.93
CA ARG A 272 -0.61 12.29 -6.07
C ARG A 272 -0.21 10.88 -6.46
N MET A 273 -0.05 9.97 -5.49
CA MET A 273 0.34 8.60 -5.78
C MET A 273 -0.78 7.83 -6.46
N ILE A 274 -2.04 7.95 -6.03
CA ILE A 274 -3.13 7.35 -6.82
C ILE A 274 -3.17 7.95 -8.23
N TYR A 275 -2.92 9.24 -8.40
CA TYR A 275 -2.89 9.84 -9.73
C TYR A 275 -1.74 9.33 -10.61
N VAL A 276 -0.54 9.18 -10.05
CA VAL A 276 0.61 8.56 -10.73
C VAL A 276 0.31 7.12 -11.12
N LEU A 277 -0.45 6.43 -10.26
CA LEU A 277 -0.75 5.03 -10.41
C LEU A 277 -1.91 4.79 -11.41
N TYR A 278 -3.03 5.47 -11.27
CA TYR A 278 -4.28 5.11 -11.93
C TYR A 278 -4.59 5.97 -13.16
N LYS A 279 -3.83 7.04 -13.45
CA LYS A 279 -4.08 7.82 -14.67
C LYS A 279 -3.73 7.02 -15.94
N HIS A 280 -4.72 6.79 -16.79
CA HIS A 280 -4.63 5.94 -17.98
C HIS A 280 -3.62 6.38 -19.07
N GLU A 281 -3.19 7.65 -19.10
CA GLU A 281 -2.64 8.21 -20.35
C GLU A 281 -1.13 8.40 -20.49
N ASP A 282 -0.28 8.14 -19.48
CA ASP A 282 1.17 8.31 -19.67
C ASP A 282 1.93 6.99 -19.62
N ALA A 283 2.23 6.42 -20.79
CA ALA A 283 3.28 5.41 -20.95
C ALA A 283 4.59 5.85 -20.26
N CYS A 284 4.87 7.15 -20.25
CA CYS A 284 6.00 7.78 -19.55
C CYS A 284 5.97 7.62 -18.01
N ARG A 285 4.79 7.53 -17.38
CA ARG A 285 4.67 7.38 -15.91
C ARG A 285 4.73 5.90 -15.48
N ARG A 286 4.11 5.01 -16.26
CA ARG A 286 4.30 3.55 -16.11
C ARG A 286 5.77 3.16 -16.27
N GLN A 287 6.46 3.77 -17.24
CA GLN A 287 7.91 3.64 -17.41
C GLN A 287 8.70 4.21 -16.23
N ARG A 288 8.26 5.30 -15.59
CA ARG A 288 8.92 5.88 -14.40
C ARG A 288 8.80 4.99 -13.16
N GLY A 289 7.64 4.40 -12.90
CA GLY A 289 7.48 3.41 -11.81
C GLY A 289 8.36 2.19 -12.02
N ARG A 290 8.33 1.62 -13.24
CA ARG A 290 9.23 0.52 -13.65
C ARG A 290 10.70 0.91 -13.54
N SER A 291 11.06 2.10 -14.03
CA SER A 291 12.42 2.62 -13.92
C SER A 291 12.86 2.82 -12.49
N TRP A 292 11.98 3.24 -11.59
CA TRP A 292 12.34 3.40 -10.18
C TRP A 292 12.66 2.03 -9.57
N VAL A 293 11.84 1.02 -9.84
CA VAL A 293 12.10 -0.38 -9.41
C VAL A 293 13.40 -0.92 -10.01
N LEU A 294 13.64 -0.69 -11.30
CA LEU A 294 14.88 -1.12 -11.97
C LEU A 294 16.10 -0.35 -11.48
N GLN A 295 15.98 0.95 -11.21
CA GLN A 295 17.07 1.74 -10.64
C GLN A 295 17.37 1.31 -9.21
N MET A 296 16.36 0.94 -8.43
CA MET A 296 16.54 0.31 -7.12
C MET A 296 17.24 -1.05 -7.23
N ARG A 297 17.44 -1.61 -8.42
CA ARG A 297 18.23 -2.82 -8.70
C ARG A 297 19.58 -2.56 -9.39
N SER A 298 19.70 -1.52 -10.20
CA SER A 298 20.92 -1.21 -10.96
C SER A 298 22.16 -0.87 -10.11
N ASN A 299 23.35 -0.91 -10.71
CA ASN A 299 24.60 -0.54 -10.05
C ASN A 299 24.60 0.94 -9.58
N THR A 300 25.42 1.22 -8.57
CA THR A 300 25.68 2.56 -8.03
C THR A 300 26.09 3.51 -9.16
N LEU A 301 25.67 4.79 -9.14
CA LEU A 301 26.16 5.75 -10.13
C LEU A 301 27.69 5.83 -10.01
N GLU A 302 28.40 5.50 -11.09
CA GLU A 302 29.87 5.49 -11.09
C GLU A 302 30.40 6.90 -10.83
N LEU A 303 31.33 6.98 -9.87
CA LEU A 303 32.17 8.15 -9.65
C LEU A 303 33.36 7.98 -10.58
N GLU A 304 33.55 8.89 -11.54
CA GLU A 304 34.73 8.85 -12.41
C GLU A 304 35.99 8.80 -11.54
N GLY A 305 36.73 7.67 -11.63
CA GLY A 305 37.97 7.46 -10.87
C GLY A 305 38.21 6.05 -10.31
N SER A 306 37.31 5.08 -10.47
CA SER A 306 37.56 3.71 -9.99
C SER A 306 37.34 2.67 -11.08
N ARG A 307 38.29 2.62 -12.02
CA ARG A 307 38.45 1.49 -12.95
C ARG A 307 39.63 0.66 -12.49
N MET A 308 39.38 -0.48 -11.85
CA MET A 308 40.31 -1.61 -11.89
C MET A 308 39.52 -2.93 -11.98
N SER A 309 39.84 -3.64 -13.05
CA SER A 309 39.38 -4.93 -13.56
C SER A 309 38.95 -6.00 -12.55
N SER A 310 37.92 -6.76 -12.92
CA SER A 310 38.08 -8.22 -13.09
C SER A 310 36.98 -8.74 -14.03
N GLN A 311 37.38 -9.14 -15.24
CA GLN A 311 36.59 -10.03 -16.09
C GLN A 311 36.61 -11.44 -15.47
N VAL A 312 35.45 -12.07 -15.36
CA VAL A 312 35.33 -13.53 -15.41
C VAL A 312 34.18 -13.86 -16.34
N HIS A 313 34.50 -14.44 -17.50
CA HIS A 313 33.56 -15.22 -18.30
C HIS A 313 33.61 -16.67 -17.83
N GLN A 314 32.46 -17.34 -17.76
CA GLN A 314 32.31 -18.72 -18.21
C GLN A 314 30.84 -19.08 -18.45
N ASP A 315 30.63 -19.73 -19.59
CA ASP A 315 29.40 -20.23 -20.18
C ASP A 315 28.80 -21.43 -19.43
N THR A 316 27.51 -21.72 -19.63
CA THR A 316 27.00 -22.92 -20.38
C THR A 316 25.58 -23.36 -19.96
N GLN A 317 24.65 -23.27 -20.92
CA GLN A 317 23.53 -24.13 -21.33
C GLN A 317 22.42 -24.69 -20.41
N ALA A 318 21.27 -24.83 -21.07
CA ALA A 318 19.95 -25.25 -20.64
C ALA A 318 19.78 -26.74 -20.27
N SER A 319 18.74 -27.02 -19.47
CA SER A 319 18.05 -28.32 -19.41
C SER A 319 16.59 -28.15 -18.99
N LYS A 320 15.77 -29.09 -19.45
CA LYS A 320 14.31 -29.09 -19.63
C LYS A 320 13.50 -29.40 -18.36
N LYS A 321 12.25 -28.90 -18.38
CA LYS A 321 11.00 -29.39 -17.76
C LYS A 321 11.07 -30.55 -16.76
N SER A 322 10.47 -30.33 -15.60
CA SER A 322 9.67 -31.33 -14.87
C SER A 322 8.38 -30.67 -14.36
N LYS A 323 7.23 -31.16 -14.85
CA LYS A 323 5.91 -30.89 -14.29
C LYS A 323 5.69 -31.89 -13.15
N ASN A 324 5.57 -31.42 -11.92
CA ASN A 324 4.97 -32.19 -10.84
C ASN A 324 3.68 -31.49 -10.39
N THR A 325 2.56 -32.06 -10.80
CA THR A 325 1.24 -31.83 -10.22
C THR A 325 1.15 -32.60 -8.91
N CYS A 326 0.87 -31.92 -7.81
CA CYS A 326 0.42 -32.56 -6.57
C CYS A 326 -1.01 -32.10 -6.31
N SER A 327 -1.97 -33.01 -6.47
CA SER A 327 -3.38 -32.79 -6.14
C SER A 327 -3.59 -33.04 -4.65
N ALA A 328 -4.02 -32.01 -3.92
CA ALA A 328 -4.61 -32.18 -2.60
C ALA A 328 -6.12 -31.96 -2.72
N SER A 329 -6.89 -33.04 -2.51
CA SER A 329 -8.34 -33.00 -2.41
C SER A 329 -8.75 -32.32 -1.10
N THR A 330 -9.53 -31.25 -1.17
CA THR A 330 -10.25 -30.70 -0.03
C THR A 330 -11.74 -30.61 -0.34
N ALA A 331 -12.54 -30.98 0.64
CA ALA A 331 -13.99 -31.07 0.60
C ALA A 331 -14.65 -29.82 -0.01
N ASN A 332 -15.75 -30.07 -0.72
CA ASN A 332 -16.50 -29.12 -1.54
C ASN A 332 -17.18 -28.04 -0.68
N ILE A 333 -16.40 -27.04 -0.27
CA ILE A 333 -16.88 -25.75 0.21
C ILE A 333 -16.79 -24.83 -1.01
N GLY A 334 -17.91 -24.23 -1.43
CA GLY A 334 -18.03 -23.43 -2.66
C GLY A 334 -17.25 -22.11 -2.62
N ARG A 335 -15.91 -22.17 -2.50
CA ARG A 335 -15.02 -21.01 -2.53
C ARG A 335 -14.80 -20.56 -3.98
N LYS A 336 -14.77 -19.25 -4.21
CA LYS A 336 -14.39 -18.69 -5.52
C LYS A 336 -12.92 -19.02 -5.79
N SER A 337 -12.60 -19.35 -7.05
CA SER A 337 -11.21 -19.52 -7.47
C SER A 337 -10.52 -18.17 -7.46
N ALA A 338 -9.36 -18.08 -6.80
CA ALA A 338 -8.54 -16.88 -6.75
C ALA A 338 -7.79 -16.66 -8.07
N ASN A 339 -8.53 -16.32 -9.13
CA ASN A 339 -7.99 -16.06 -10.44
C ASN A 339 -7.64 -14.58 -10.56
N PHE A 340 -6.48 -14.20 -10.03
CA PHE A 340 -6.00 -12.85 -10.23
C PHE A 340 -5.57 -12.66 -11.70
N HIS A 341 -6.39 -11.96 -12.49
CA HIS A 341 -5.91 -11.20 -13.64
C HIS A 341 -4.69 -10.34 -13.22
N PRO A 342 -3.65 -10.18 -14.09
CA PRO A 342 -2.55 -9.26 -13.85
C PRO A 342 -3.10 -7.92 -13.36
N SER A 343 -2.44 -7.32 -12.36
CA SER A 343 -2.89 -6.03 -11.81
C SER A 343 -2.97 -4.99 -12.94
N ILE A 344 -3.52 -3.79 -12.69
CA ILE A 344 -3.39 -2.68 -13.67
C ILE A 344 -1.92 -2.40 -14.07
N TRP A 345 -0.98 -2.96 -13.29
CA TRP A 345 0.47 -2.96 -13.46
C TRP A 345 1.03 -4.24 -14.09
N GLY A 346 0.21 -5.16 -14.57
CA GLY A 346 0.68 -6.41 -15.18
C GLY A 346 1.71 -7.15 -14.33
N ASP A 347 2.74 -7.69 -14.98
CA ASP A 347 3.94 -8.24 -14.33
C ASP A 347 5.02 -7.16 -14.06
N TYR A 348 4.73 -5.86 -14.14
CA TYR A 348 5.77 -4.81 -14.07
C TYR A 348 6.57 -4.84 -12.76
N PHE A 349 5.95 -5.29 -11.67
CA PHE A 349 6.60 -5.45 -10.37
C PHE A 349 7.03 -6.91 -10.09
N LEU A 350 6.44 -7.88 -10.80
CA LEU A 350 6.65 -9.32 -10.63
C LEU A 350 7.73 -9.90 -11.55
N ASN A 351 7.98 -9.29 -12.72
CA ASN A 351 9.06 -9.70 -13.62
C ASN A 351 10.38 -9.08 -13.15
N TYR A 352 11.18 -9.94 -12.53
CA TYR A 352 12.49 -9.59 -11.99
C TYR A 352 13.61 -9.51 -13.05
N THR A 353 13.27 -9.44 -14.35
CA THR A 353 14.24 -9.50 -15.43
C THR A 353 14.93 -8.15 -15.68
N SER A 354 16.23 -8.24 -15.98
CA SER A 354 17.24 -7.18 -15.88
C SER A 354 17.33 -6.22 -17.07
N ASP A 355 16.32 -6.16 -17.94
CA ASP A 355 16.48 -5.47 -19.21
C ASP A 355 15.53 -4.26 -19.27
N GLU A 356 16.02 -3.10 -18.81
CA GLU A 356 15.74 -1.73 -19.32
C GLU A 356 16.02 -0.65 -18.25
N GLU A 357 17.24 -0.13 -18.20
CA GLU A 357 17.60 1.00 -17.33
C GLU A 357 17.26 2.37 -17.96
N ALA A 358 16.09 2.97 -17.67
CA ALA A 358 15.89 4.39 -18.03
C ALA A 358 14.74 5.07 -17.28
N GLY A 359 15.06 6.08 -16.46
CA GLY A 359 14.04 7.03 -15.99
C GLY A 359 14.42 7.97 -14.84
N ALA A 360 15.41 7.62 -14.02
CA ALA A 360 15.90 8.52 -12.94
C ALA A 360 17.34 9.02 -13.14
N ARG A 361 17.94 8.72 -14.31
CA ARG A 361 19.15 9.39 -14.79
C ARG A 361 18.89 10.85 -15.18
N THR A 362 17.64 11.26 -15.35
CA THR A 362 17.23 12.44 -16.13
C THR A 362 17.69 13.80 -15.58
N TYR A 363 17.76 14.00 -14.25
CA TYR A 363 18.16 15.31 -13.69
C TYR A 363 19.69 15.45 -13.60
N ILE A 364 20.38 14.39 -13.15
CA ILE A 364 21.85 14.36 -13.13
C ILE A 364 22.36 14.38 -14.58
N SER A 365 21.76 13.63 -15.51
CA SER A 365 22.14 13.64 -16.92
C SER A 365 21.93 15.01 -17.56
N PHE A 366 20.81 15.68 -17.27
CA PHE A 366 20.57 17.04 -17.76
C PHE A 366 21.62 18.03 -17.24
N TYR A 367 21.98 17.97 -15.95
CA TYR A 367 23.03 18.82 -15.39
C TYR A 367 24.43 18.47 -15.94
N GLN A 368 24.66 17.19 -16.27
CA GLN A 368 25.89 16.74 -16.92
C GLN A 368 26.04 17.27 -18.35
N ASP A 369 24.94 17.57 -19.03
CA ASP A 369 24.93 18.07 -20.40
C ASP A 369 24.97 19.61 -20.49
N MET A 370 25.06 20.32 -19.35
CA MET A 370 25.19 21.77 -19.30
C MET A 370 26.65 22.23 -19.49
N ASP A 371 26.87 23.21 -20.37
CA ASP A 371 28.19 23.77 -20.68
C ASP A 371 28.89 24.38 -19.46
N GLU A 372 28.13 24.92 -18.49
CA GLU A 372 28.63 25.54 -17.25
C GLU A 372 28.31 24.71 -15.99
N LYS A 373 28.54 23.39 -16.03
CA LYS A 373 28.29 22.51 -14.88
C LYS A 373 29.37 22.61 -13.79
N ASN A 374 28.95 22.63 -12.53
CA ASN A 374 29.85 22.53 -11.38
C ASN A 374 30.08 21.05 -11.04
N LEU A 375 31.28 20.55 -11.34
CA LEU A 375 31.67 19.15 -11.11
C LEU A 375 31.56 18.72 -9.64
N SER A 376 31.68 19.65 -8.68
CA SER A 376 31.53 19.34 -7.26
C SER A 376 30.07 19.13 -6.88
N LEU A 377 29.15 19.93 -7.44
CA LEU A 377 27.72 19.75 -7.26
C LEU A 377 27.23 18.46 -7.91
N GLU A 378 27.77 18.11 -9.09
CA GLU A 378 27.46 16.83 -9.75
C GLU A 378 27.90 15.63 -8.89
N LYS A 379 29.12 15.65 -8.36
CA LYS A 379 29.64 14.59 -7.47
C LYS A 379 28.81 14.48 -6.20
N LEU A 380 28.46 15.61 -5.58
CA LEU A 380 27.62 15.63 -4.38
C LEU A 380 26.23 15.04 -4.67
N ALA A 381 25.57 15.47 -5.76
CA ALA A 381 24.26 14.96 -6.15
C ALA A 381 24.28 13.44 -6.41
N LYS A 382 25.35 12.92 -7.04
CA LYS A 382 25.55 11.47 -7.22
C LYS A 382 25.74 10.74 -5.89
N HIS A 383 26.53 11.29 -4.97
CA HIS A 383 26.73 10.73 -3.63
C HIS A 383 25.43 10.69 -2.83
N ASP A 384 24.70 11.80 -2.79
CA ASP A 384 23.40 11.90 -2.11
C ASP A 384 22.39 10.92 -2.70
N PHE A 385 22.30 10.85 -4.02
CA PHE A 385 21.44 9.90 -4.72
C PHE A 385 21.77 8.45 -4.34
N ASN A 386 23.05 8.08 -4.37
CA ASN A 386 23.51 6.73 -4.02
C ASN A 386 23.26 6.41 -2.54
N LEU A 387 23.39 7.39 -1.64
CA LEU A 387 23.10 7.24 -0.23
C LEU A 387 21.61 6.97 0.00
N VAL A 388 20.72 7.81 -0.54
CA VAL A 388 19.26 7.66 -0.43
C VAL A 388 18.81 6.31 -1.02
N LYS A 389 19.35 5.92 -2.19
CA LYS A 389 19.10 4.60 -2.80
C LYS A 389 19.52 3.45 -1.88
N SER A 390 20.70 3.53 -1.25
CA SER A 390 21.18 2.52 -0.30
C SER A 390 20.27 2.38 0.92
N TRP A 391 19.78 3.51 1.44
CA TRP A 391 18.83 3.52 2.55
C TRP A 391 17.52 2.81 2.20
N HIS A 392 16.91 3.16 1.07
CA HIS A 392 15.67 2.51 0.65
C HIS A 392 15.86 1.01 0.33
N ARG A 393 17.02 0.60 -0.20
CA ARG A 393 17.35 -0.83 -0.37
C ARG A 393 17.41 -1.56 0.97
N LYS A 394 18.00 -0.93 1.99
CA LYS A 394 18.07 -1.49 3.33
C LYS A 394 16.69 -1.62 3.96
N GLU A 395 15.84 -0.60 3.81
CA GLU A 395 14.44 -0.63 4.24
C GLU A 395 13.68 -1.79 3.57
N LEU A 396 13.73 -1.87 2.23
CA LEU A 396 13.08 -2.93 1.47
C LEU A 396 13.61 -4.33 1.82
N SER A 397 14.91 -4.47 2.06
CA SER A 397 15.51 -5.74 2.52
C SER A 397 15.04 -6.14 3.91
N ASN A 398 14.87 -5.19 4.83
CA ASN A 398 14.34 -5.46 6.16
C ASN A 398 12.86 -5.85 6.11
N ILE A 399 12.07 -5.17 5.28
CA ILE A 399 10.64 -5.49 5.10
C ILE A 399 10.49 -6.82 4.37
N SER A 400 11.31 -7.13 3.37
CA SER A 400 11.24 -8.42 2.66
C SER A 400 11.58 -9.58 3.60
N LYS A 401 12.60 -9.42 4.45
CA LYS A 401 12.89 -10.37 5.53
C LYS A 401 11.67 -10.60 6.42
N TYR A 402 10.92 -9.56 6.78
CA TYR A 402 9.65 -9.70 7.51
C TYR A 402 8.58 -10.49 6.70
N VAL A 403 8.44 -10.21 5.40
CA VAL A 403 7.51 -10.88 4.49
C VAL A 403 7.86 -12.35 4.20
N PHE A 404 9.13 -12.75 4.37
CA PHE A 404 9.64 -14.11 4.06
C PHE A 404 10.13 -14.95 5.29
N LEU A 405 10.48 -14.35 6.44
CA LEU A 405 11.11 -15.04 7.59
C LEU A 405 10.17 -15.60 8.66
N ALA A 406 8.83 -15.49 8.58
CA ALA A 406 7.99 -16.27 9.53
C ALA A 406 7.87 -17.75 9.12
N SER A 407 8.94 -18.31 8.55
CA SER A 407 9.05 -19.69 8.13
C SER A 407 9.88 -20.56 9.08
N PHE A 408 10.42 -20.03 10.19
CA PHE A 408 11.21 -20.83 11.13
C PHE A 408 11.11 -20.30 12.57
N THR A 409 10.03 -20.64 13.28
CA THR A 409 10.02 -20.83 14.76
C THR A 409 8.69 -21.43 15.21
N SER A 410 8.40 -22.66 14.77
CA SER A 410 7.39 -23.50 15.41
C SER A 410 7.78 -24.97 15.29
N THR A 411 8.87 -25.33 15.96
CA THR A 411 9.02 -26.70 16.48
C THR A 411 9.17 -26.60 17.99
N PRO A 412 8.16 -27.01 18.78
CA PRO A 412 8.40 -27.33 20.18
C PRO A 412 9.32 -28.56 20.17
N GLN A 413 10.54 -28.41 20.66
CA GLN A 413 11.31 -29.59 21.06
C GLN A 413 10.62 -30.19 22.29
N HIS A 414 9.67 -31.09 22.04
CA HIS A 414 9.40 -32.16 22.99
C HIS A 414 10.66 -33.02 23.06
N LYS A 415 11.42 -32.85 24.13
CA LYS A 415 12.29 -33.92 24.65
C LYS A 415 11.74 -34.32 26.00
N GLY A 416 10.97 -35.40 26.00
CA GLY A 416 10.87 -36.32 27.14
C GLY A 416 11.25 -37.69 26.61
N ILE A 417 12.36 -38.26 27.08
CA ILE A 417 12.44 -39.24 28.18
C ILE A 417 13.77 -38.96 28.89
#